data_AF-A0A9W3AVC6-F1
#
_entry.id   AF-A0A9W3AVC6-F1
#
_cell.length_a   1.000
_cell.length_b   1.000
_cell.length_c   1.000
_cell.angle_alpha   90.00
_cell.angle_beta   90.00
_cell.angle_gamma   90.00
#
_symmetry.space_group_name_H-M   'P 1'
#
loop_
_entity.id
_entity.type
_entity.pdbx_description
1 polymer ?
#
loop_
_entity_poly.entity_id
_entity_poly.type
_entity_poly.pdbx_seq_one_letter_code
_entity_poly.pdbx_strand_id
1 'polypeptide(L)'
;MTPMIFTFLQKWSKIYLFCYIAITHEKSCARENSRVVAKVVRERVFPVFEAHKMSLTSNCLFSLDRDMYSLQENHKVLDPPSRWTCNFCGKAFVSEYFLDRHFENRHMDQIQTDDAICLADVCDIFRCDIISGASHPDYWDIALCMEDDMEELFAQCKTIVEDCVPSGPSKNETDIVKSQGMENLCSFLTCSKFWNTPYQQEENSHTALYIVLTTMTCFGIVVYNFVFYNYFYSDLVETNYDVTPKPKHKIKKFNPDIAYGDSTRLRLSAD
;
A
#
# COMPACT_ATOMS: atom_id res chain seq x y z
N MET A 1 -65.31 4.16 22.24
CA MET A 1 -64.00 3.49 22.01
C MET A 1 -63.32 4.11 20.81
N THR A 2 -62.85 5.36 20.86
CA THR A 2 -62.34 6.05 19.64
C THR A 2 -61.38 7.24 19.82
N PRO A 3 -60.77 7.56 21.00
CA PRO A 3 -59.71 8.58 21.02
C PRO A 3 -58.27 8.03 21.21
N MET A 4 -58.11 6.78 21.66
CA MET A 4 -56.79 6.24 22.03
C MET A 4 -56.02 5.59 20.85
N ILE A 5 -56.72 5.14 19.80
CA ILE A 5 -56.12 4.50 18.62
C ILE A 5 -55.53 5.55 17.67
N PHE A 6 -56.16 6.73 17.59
CA PHE A 6 -55.76 7.80 16.67
C PHE A 6 -54.42 8.45 17.08
N THR A 7 -54.18 8.61 18.39
CA THR A 7 -52.90 9.14 18.91
C THR A 7 -51.76 8.14 18.78
N PHE A 8 -52.07 6.84 18.77
CA PHE A 8 -51.10 5.78 18.50
C PHE A 8 -50.66 5.84 17.03
N LEU A 9 -51.57 5.82 16.06
CA LEU A 9 -51.21 5.87 14.63
C LEU A 9 -50.39 7.12 14.26
N GLN A 10 -50.66 8.27 14.89
CA GLN A 10 -49.94 9.52 14.64
C GLN A 10 -48.51 9.53 15.22
N LYS A 11 -48.28 8.83 16.34
CA LYS A 11 -46.92 8.64 16.89
C LYS A 11 -46.08 7.70 16.02
N TRP A 12 -46.69 6.63 15.52
CA TRP A 12 -45.99 5.65 14.68
C TRP A 12 -45.69 6.20 13.29
N SER A 13 -46.55 7.06 12.72
CA SER A 13 -46.26 7.80 11.48
C SER A 13 -45.06 8.75 11.63
N LYS A 14 -44.91 9.42 12.77
CA LYS A 14 -43.72 10.26 13.05
C LYS A 14 -42.45 9.46 13.26
N ILE A 15 -42.53 8.29 13.90
CA ILE A 15 -41.40 7.36 14.03
C ILE A 15 -41.03 6.78 12.67
N TYR A 16 -42.01 6.40 11.84
CA TYR A 16 -41.77 5.93 10.49
C TYR A 16 -41.14 7.01 9.62
N LEU A 17 -41.58 8.27 9.72
CA LEU A 17 -40.99 9.40 9.02
C LEU A 17 -39.58 9.74 9.55
N PHE A 18 -39.34 9.66 10.86
CA PHE A 18 -38.00 9.82 11.44
C PHE A 18 -37.06 8.68 11.05
N CYS A 19 -37.54 7.45 10.99
CA CYS A 19 -36.80 6.31 10.45
C CYS A 19 -36.56 6.47 8.95
N TYR A 20 -37.53 6.97 8.17
CA TYR A 20 -37.35 7.23 6.75
C TYR A 20 -36.30 8.32 6.49
N ILE A 21 -36.29 9.39 7.31
CA ILE A 21 -35.28 10.46 7.26
C ILE A 21 -33.93 9.98 7.81
N ALA A 22 -33.89 9.03 8.75
CA ALA A 22 -32.64 8.39 9.19
C ALA A 22 -32.09 7.37 8.17
N ILE A 23 -32.93 6.89 7.25
CA ILE A 23 -32.55 5.96 6.16
C ILE A 23 -32.17 6.72 4.87
N THR A 24 -32.46 8.02 4.76
CA THR A 24 -31.78 8.86 3.77
C THR A 24 -30.35 9.08 4.25
N HIS A 25 -29.52 8.06 4.04
CA HIS A 25 -28.08 8.16 4.03
C HIS A 25 -27.75 9.24 2.99
N GLU A 26 -27.54 10.47 3.46
CA GLU A 26 -26.91 11.52 2.69
C GLU A 26 -25.55 10.92 2.29
N LYS A 27 -25.47 10.36 1.07
CA LYS A 27 -24.31 9.63 0.58
C LYS A 27 -23.18 10.63 0.43
N SER A 28 -22.45 10.88 1.52
CA SER A 28 -21.16 11.53 1.46
C SER A 28 -20.28 10.64 0.60
N CYS A 29 -19.80 11.16 -0.52
CA CYS A 29 -18.91 10.43 -1.40
C CYS A 29 -17.65 10.03 -0.63
N ALA A 30 -17.33 8.74 -0.57
CA ALA A 30 -16.13 8.28 0.12
C ALA A 30 -14.88 8.66 -0.71
N ARG A 31 -14.14 9.68 -0.27
CA ARG A 31 -13.00 10.26 -1.00
C ARG A 31 -11.91 9.24 -1.32
N GLU A 32 -11.51 8.43 -0.32
CA GLU A 32 -10.47 7.41 -0.49
C GLU A 32 -10.85 6.37 -1.54
N ASN A 33 -12.12 5.94 -1.53
CA ASN A 33 -12.70 5.04 -2.49
C ASN A 33 -12.76 5.64 -3.90
N SER A 34 -13.18 6.91 -4.02
CA SER A 34 -13.14 7.63 -5.30
C SER A 34 -11.72 7.67 -5.88
N ARG A 35 -10.70 7.93 -5.03
CA ARG A 35 -9.29 7.94 -5.44
C ARG A 35 -8.82 6.57 -5.96
N VAL A 36 -9.26 5.49 -5.33
CA VAL A 36 -8.95 4.11 -5.77
C VAL A 36 -9.51 3.87 -7.18
N VAL A 37 -10.80 4.16 -7.40
CA VAL A 37 -11.41 4.02 -8.73
C VAL A 37 -10.70 4.92 -9.75
N ALA A 38 -10.42 6.18 -9.39
CA ALA A 38 -9.73 7.12 -10.26
C ALA A 38 -8.35 6.59 -10.70
N LYS A 39 -7.63 5.92 -9.81
CA LYS A 39 -6.35 5.26 -10.11
C LYS A 39 -6.53 4.11 -11.10
N VAL A 40 -7.54 3.25 -10.91
CA VAL A 40 -7.81 2.12 -11.81
C VAL A 40 -8.19 2.62 -13.20
N VAL A 41 -9.07 3.61 -13.27
CA VAL A 41 -9.50 4.20 -14.53
C VAL A 41 -8.32 4.80 -15.29
N ARG A 42 -7.48 5.59 -14.61
CA ARG A 42 -6.31 6.23 -15.23
C ARG A 42 -5.30 5.21 -15.75
N GLU A 43 -5.05 4.14 -15.02
CA GLU A 43 -3.99 3.17 -15.34
C GLU A 43 -4.45 2.01 -16.24
N ARG A 44 -5.75 1.65 -16.22
CA ARG A 44 -6.27 0.48 -16.94
C ARG A 44 -7.29 0.79 -18.02
N VAL A 45 -8.05 1.87 -17.85
CA VAL A 45 -9.12 2.22 -18.78
C VAL A 45 -8.61 3.19 -19.83
N PHE A 46 -8.08 4.35 -19.42
CA PHE A 46 -7.65 5.40 -20.36
C PHE A 46 -6.63 4.93 -21.41
N PRO A 47 -5.62 4.09 -21.10
CA PRO A 47 -4.69 3.60 -22.11
C PRO A 47 -5.37 2.84 -23.27
N VAL A 48 -6.48 2.15 -22.99
CA VAL A 48 -7.26 1.43 -24.02
C VAL A 48 -7.95 2.41 -24.98
N PHE A 49 -8.53 3.48 -24.42
CA PHE A 49 -9.23 4.50 -25.18
C PHE A 49 -8.26 5.36 -26.01
N GLU A 50 -7.13 5.75 -25.42
CA GLU A 50 -6.07 6.50 -26.10
C GLU A 50 -5.45 5.71 -27.26
N ALA A 51 -5.20 4.41 -27.07
CA ALA A 51 -4.67 3.53 -28.13
C ALA A 51 -5.58 3.49 -29.37
N HIS A 52 -6.89 3.55 -29.17
CA HIS A 52 -7.89 3.53 -30.25
C HIS A 52 -8.40 4.92 -30.64
N LYS A 53 -7.83 6.00 -30.09
CA LYS A 53 -8.22 7.40 -30.32
C LYS A 53 -9.72 7.66 -30.09
N MET A 54 -10.30 6.99 -29.11
CA MET A 54 -11.69 7.18 -28.70
C MET A 54 -11.75 8.00 -27.40
N SER A 55 -12.77 8.84 -27.25
CA SER A 55 -13.11 9.46 -25.97
C SER A 55 -14.16 8.63 -25.25
N LEU A 56 -14.32 8.80 -23.94
CA LEU A 56 -15.47 8.23 -23.23
C LEU A 56 -16.75 8.95 -23.61
N THR A 57 -17.89 8.27 -23.49
CA THR A 57 -19.20 8.93 -23.56
C THR A 57 -19.34 9.97 -22.44
N SER A 58 -19.98 11.10 -22.71
CA SER A 58 -20.18 12.17 -21.72
C SER A 58 -20.88 11.69 -20.44
N ASN A 59 -21.77 10.71 -20.56
CA ASN A 59 -22.54 10.16 -19.44
C ASN A 59 -21.84 9.01 -18.70
N CYS A 60 -20.58 8.70 -19.04
CA CYS A 60 -19.87 7.59 -18.42
C CYS A 60 -19.69 7.75 -16.91
N LEU A 61 -19.98 6.68 -16.17
CA LEU A 61 -20.00 6.66 -14.70
C LEU A 61 -18.62 6.68 -14.05
N PHE A 62 -17.55 6.43 -14.80
CA PHE A 62 -16.18 6.51 -14.29
C PHE A 62 -15.35 7.63 -14.94
N SER A 63 -16.01 8.69 -15.40
CA SER A 63 -15.33 9.88 -15.94
C SER A 63 -14.52 10.61 -14.86
N LEU A 64 -13.19 10.68 -15.03
CA LEU A 64 -12.31 11.37 -14.08
C LEU A 64 -12.54 12.89 -14.04
N ASP A 65 -12.98 13.46 -15.16
CA ASP A 65 -13.22 14.89 -15.27
C ASP A 65 -14.48 15.31 -14.51
N ARG A 66 -15.42 14.38 -14.30
CA ARG A 66 -16.66 14.64 -13.56
C ARG A 66 -16.60 14.17 -12.10
N ASP A 67 -15.48 13.58 -11.67
CA ASP A 67 -15.33 13.18 -10.27
C ASP A 67 -15.46 14.39 -9.33
N MET A 68 -16.32 14.26 -8.33
CA MET A 68 -16.61 15.29 -7.32
C MET A 68 -15.34 15.88 -6.70
N TYR A 69 -14.32 15.05 -6.45
CA TYR A 69 -13.06 15.44 -5.81
C TYR A 69 -11.93 15.76 -6.79
N SER A 70 -12.17 15.67 -8.11
CA SER A 70 -11.13 15.83 -9.15
C SER A 70 -10.29 17.09 -8.96
N LEU A 71 -10.95 18.23 -8.69
CA LEU A 71 -10.26 19.51 -8.47
C LEU A 71 -9.32 19.46 -7.25
N GLN A 72 -9.76 18.91 -6.12
CA GLN A 72 -8.94 18.84 -4.90
C GLN A 72 -7.78 17.85 -5.06
N GLU A 73 -8.02 16.69 -5.67
CA GLU A 73 -7.00 15.67 -5.92
C GLU A 73 -5.90 16.20 -6.86
N ASN A 74 -6.26 16.98 -7.89
CA ASN A 74 -5.31 17.66 -8.78
C ASN A 74 -4.49 18.77 -8.10
N HIS A 75 -4.88 19.21 -6.90
CA HIS A 75 -4.18 20.24 -6.12
C HIS A 75 -3.39 19.67 -4.93
N LYS A 76 -3.21 18.35 -4.89
CA LYS A 76 -2.27 17.69 -3.98
C LYS A 76 -0.88 17.65 -4.61
N VAL A 77 0.12 18.01 -3.82
CA VAL A 77 1.52 17.92 -4.22
C VAL A 77 2.28 17.11 -3.19
N LEU A 78 3.02 16.08 -3.61
CA LEU A 78 3.93 15.33 -2.74
C LEU A 78 5.34 15.92 -2.88
N ASP A 79 5.71 16.79 -1.95
CA ASP A 79 7.05 17.40 -1.86
C ASP A 79 8.04 16.45 -1.19
N PRO A 80 9.27 16.30 -1.69
CA PRO A 80 10.33 15.57 -0.98
C PRO A 80 10.80 16.29 0.31
N PRO A 81 11.13 15.58 1.41
CA PRO A 81 10.97 14.14 1.62
C PRO A 81 9.57 13.82 2.17
N SER A 82 8.66 13.42 1.28
CA SER A 82 7.33 12.86 1.59
C SER A 82 6.37 13.75 2.40
N ARG A 83 6.35 15.05 2.12
CA ARG A 83 5.42 16.02 2.70
C ARG A 83 4.30 16.34 1.71
N TRP A 84 3.06 16.37 2.18
CA TRP A 84 1.90 16.68 1.35
C TRP A 84 1.59 18.18 1.41
N THR A 85 1.52 18.85 0.27
CA THR A 85 1.28 20.29 0.19
C THR A 85 -0.03 20.57 -0.55
N CYS A 86 -0.82 21.49 0.01
CA CYS A 86 -2.05 22.01 -0.60
C CYS A 86 -1.70 23.10 -1.61
N ASN A 87 -1.99 22.89 -2.90
CA ASN A 87 -1.67 23.88 -3.93
C ASN A 87 -2.60 25.12 -3.91
N PHE A 88 -3.75 25.07 -3.21
CA PHE A 88 -4.61 26.26 -3.07
C PHE A 88 -4.03 27.32 -2.12
N CYS A 89 -3.32 26.90 -1.06
CA CYS A 89 -2.88 27.82 0.00
C CYS A 89 -1.41 27.64 0.43
N GLY A 90 -0.70 26.65 -0.11
CA GLY A 90 0.71 26.37 0.17
C GLY A 90 0.98 25.72 1.52
N LYS A 91 -0.05 25.35 2.30
CA LYS A 91 0.14 24.65 3.58
C LYS A 91 0.62 23.23 3.35
N ALA A 92 1.53 22.79 4.21
CA ALA A 92 2.11 21.48 4.13
C ALA A 92 1.75 20.60 5.35
N PHE A 93 1.67 19.30 5.11
CA PHE A 93 1.12 18.29 6.00
C PHE A 93 2.01 17.06 6.00
N VAL A 94 2.02 16.34 7.12
CA VAL A 94 2.86 15.16 7.33
C VAL A 94 2.32 13.93 6.57
N SER A 95 1.00 13.87 6.34
CA SER A 95 0.37 12.76 5.63
C SER A 95 -0.78 13.25 4.74
N GLU A 96 -1.15 12.43 3.76
CA GLU A 96 -2.25 12.70 2.85
C GLU A 96 -3.57 12.87 3.61
N TYR A 97 -3.80 12.04 4.64
CA TYR A 97 -4.97 12.11 5.51
C TYR A 97 -5.19 13.52 6.10
N PHE A 98 -4.13 14.18 6.58
CA PHE A 98 -4.25 15.53 7.14
C PHE A 98 -4.52 16.58 6.07
N LEU A 99 -4.06 16.37 4.83
CA LEU A 99 -4.36 17.22 3.69
C LEU A 99 -5.82 17.06 3.25
N ASP A 100 -6.33 15.84 3.19
CA ASP A 100 -7.74 15.55 2.88
C ASP A 100 -8.68 16.23 3.87
N ARG A 101 -8.41 16.06 5.17
CA ARG A 101 -9.16 16.74 6.23
C ARG A 101 -9.02 18.26 6.13
N HIS A 102 -7.87 18.78 5.68
CA HIS A 102 -7.73 20.21 5.42
C HIS A 102 -8.63 20.68 4.28
N PHE A 103 -8.77 19.91 3.19
CA PHE A 103 -9.69 20.24 2.11
C PHE A 103 -11.14 20.29 2.58
N GLU A 104 -11.60 19.30 3.35
CA GLU A 104 -12.96 19.27 3.90
C GLU A 104 -13.28 20.48 4.78
N ASN A 105 -12.29 20.97 5.53
CA ASN A 105 -12.51 22.08 6.47
C ASN A 105 -12.27 23.48 5.87
N ARG A 106 -11.40 23.60 4.87
CA ARG A 106 -10.89 24.90 4.38
C ARG A 106 -11.12 25.17 2.91
N HIS A 107 -11.38 24.13 2.11
CA HIS A 107 -11.60 24.22 0.67
C HIS A 107 -12.82 23.40 0.26
N MET A 108 -13.85 23.35 1.11
CA MET A 108 -15.10 22.63 0.84
C MET A 108 -15.81 23.15 -0.41
N ASP A 109 -15.59 24.42 -0.73
CA ASP A 109 -16.06 25.11 -1.94
C ASP A 109 -15.31 24.72 -3.22
N GLN A 110 -14.16 24.05 -3.10
CA GLN A 110 -13.33 23.62 -4.23
C GLN A 110 -13.67 22.18 -4.66
N ILE A 111 -14.94 21.81 -4.66
CA ILE A 111 -15.46 20.52 -5.15
C ILE A 111 -16.30 20.75 -6.41
N GLN A 112 -16.41 19.73 -7.26
CA GLN A 112 -17.33 19.82 -8.40
C GLN A 112 -18.77 19.64 -7.92
N THR A 113 -19.65 20.56 -8.33
CA THR A 113 -21.09 20.51 -8.04
C THR A 113 -21.92 20.27 -9.29
N ASP A 114 -21.45 20.74 -10.44
CA ASP A 114 -22.20 20.71 -11.69
C ASP A 114 -21.89 19.42 -12.45
N ASP A 115 -22.92 18.59 -12.68
CA ASP A 115 -22.78 17.26 -13.33
C ASP A 115 -21.73 16.34 -12.67
N ALA A 116 -21.49 16.55 -11.37
CA ALA A 116 -20.51 15.79 -10.61
C ALA A 116 -21.00 14.38 -10.33
N ILE A 117 -20.10 13.42 -10.44
CA ILE A 117 -20.31 12.01 -10.09
C ILE A 117 -19.42 11.63 -8.91
N CYS A 118 -19.89 10.69 -8.09
CA CYS A 118 -19.07 10.08 -7.07
C CYS A 118 -18.48 8.78 -7.62
N LEU A 119 -17.18 8.73 -7.92
CA LEU A 119 -16.56 7.48 -8.40
C LEU A 119 -16.62 6.36 -7.35
N ALA A 120 -16.78 6.69 -6.06
CA ALA A 120 -16.97 5.68 -5.03
C ALA A 120 -18.27 4.88 -5.19
N ASP A 121 -19.26 5.36 -5.96
CA ASP A 121 -20.49 4.62 -6.22
C ASP A 121 -20.27 3.34 -7.03
N VAL A 122 -19.15 3.22 -7.76
CA VAL A 122 -18.77 2.00 -8.49
C VAL A 122 -17.70 1.18 -7.77
N CYS A 123 -17.42 1.46 -6.50
CA CYS A 123 -16.33 0.79 -5.79
C CYS A 123 -16.50 -0.72 -5.65
N ASP A 124 -17.73 -1.21 -5.55
CA ASP A 124 -18.01 -2.65 -5.45
C ASP A 124 -17.56 -3.39 -6.72
N ILE A 125 -17.78 -2.76 -7.89
CA ILE A 125 -17.37 -3.29 -9.19
C ILE A 125 -15.86 -3.24 -9.35
N PHE A 126 -15.23 -2.14 -8.91
CA PHE A 126 -13.78 -1.98 -8.96
C PHE A 126 -13.05 -2.73 -7.85
N ARG A 127 -13.78 -3.26 -6.84
CA ARG A 127 -13.24 -3.93 -5.65
C ARG A 127 -12.27 -3.03 -4.88
N CYS A 128 -12.72 -1.83 -4.53
CA CYS A 128 -11.89 -0.82 -3.89
C CYS A 128 -11.26 -1.28 -2.58
N ASP A 129 -11.96 -2.10 -1.81
CA ASP A 129 -11.52 -2.74 -0.58
C ASP A 129 -10.29 -3.64 -0.79
N ILE A 130 -10.28 -4.42 -1.88
CA ILE A 130 -9.15 -5.28 -2.26
C ILE A 130 -8.00 -4.44 -2.81
N ILE A 131 -8.30 -3.48 -3.69
CA ILE A 131 -7.27 -2.67 -4.36
C ILE A 131 -6.57 -1.72 -3.38
N SER A 132 -7.29 -1.17 -2.40
CA SER A 132 -6.72 -0.35 -1.34
C SER A 132 -5.91 -1.15 -0.32
N GLY A 133 -6.05 -2.48 -0.30
CA GLY A 133 -5.49 -3.36 0.71
C GLY A 133 -6.21 -3.29 2.06
N ALA A 134 -7.41 -2.70 2.11
CA ALA A 134 -8.26 -2.70 3.30
C ALA A 134 -8.81 -4.10 3.61
N SER A 135 -9.05 -4.90 2.57
CA SER A 135 -9.54 -6.27 2.65
C SER A 135 -8.50 -7.26 2.11
N HIS A 136 -8.39 -8.42 2.77
CA HIS A 136 -7.57 -9.54 2.35
C HIS A 136 -8.41 -10.82 2.39
N PRO A 137 -8.18 -11.78 1.47
CA PRO A 137 -8.97 -13.00 1.45
C PRO A 137 -8.70 -13.84 2.70
N ASP A 138 -9.74 -14.11 3.49
CA ASP A 138 -9.71 -15.22 4.44
C ASP A 138 -10.14 -16.53 3.75
N TYR A 139 -9.78 -17.65 4.37
CA TYR A 139 -10.14 -18.99 3.87
C TYR A 139 -11.66 -19.12 3.63
N TRP A 140 -12.47 -18.58 4.55
CA TRP A 140 -13.92 -18.65 4.45
C TRP A 140 -14.48 -17.80 3.31
N ASP A 141 -13.88 -16.64 3.03
CA ASP A 141 -14.35 -15.78 1.94
C ASP A 141 -14.15 -16.45 0.58
N ILE A 142 -13.05 -17.20 0.43
CA ILE A 142 -12.81 -18.01 -0.77
C ILE A 142 -13.77 -19.21 -0.82
N ALA A 143 -13.93 -19.92 0.31
CA ALA A 143 -14.70 -21.15 0.36
C ALA A 143 -16.22 -20.94 0.29
N LEU A 144 -16.72 -19.80 0.76
CA LEU A 144 -18.14 -19.43 0.78
C LEU A 144 -18.51 -18.45 -0.33
N CYS A 145 -17.63 -18.26 -1.33
CA CYS A 145 -17.93 -17.41 -2.47
C CYS A 145 -19.14 -17.94 -3.24
N MET A 146 -20.12 -17.07 -3.49
CA MET A 146 -21.33 -17.37 -4.23
C MET A 146 -21.15 -16.96 -5.70
N GLU A 147 -21.29 -17.91 -6.62
CA GLU A 147 -21.15 -17.63 -8.05
C GLU A 147 -22.28 -16.72 -8.57
N ASP A 148 -23.50 -16.89 -8.05
CA ASP A 148 -24.67 -16.08 -8.45
C ASP A 148 -24.47 -14.58 -8.14
N ASP A 149 -23.94 -14.25 -6.96
CA ASP A 149 -23.65 -12.87 -6.56
C ASP A 149 -22.55 -12.24 -7.44
N MET A 150 -21.56 -13.04 -7.81
CA MET A 150 -20.49 -12.61 -8.72
C MET A 150 -21.02 -12.38 -10.15
N GLU A 151 -21.94 -13.22 -10.62
CA GLU A 151 -22.59 -13.04 -11.92
C GLU A 151 -23.39 -11.73 -11.98
N GLU A 152 -24.09 -11.38 -10.90
CA GLU A 152 -24.80 -10.09 -10.81
C GLU A 152 -23.84 -8.91 -10.92
N LEU A 153 -22.76 -8.90 -10.12
CA LEU A 153 -21.73 -7.86 -10.18
C LEU A 153 -21.07 -7.78 -11.57
N PHE A 154 -20.80 -8.93 -12.17
CA PHE A 154 -20.25 -9.00 -13.52
C PHE A 154 -21.20 -8.39 -14.56
N ALA A 155 -22.51 -8.66 -14.47
CA ALA A 155 -23.52 -8.08 -15.35
C ALA A 155 -23.64 -6.56 -15.18
N GLN A 156 -23.56 -6.06 -13.95
CA GLN A 156 -23.52 -4.62 -13.67
C GLN A 156 -22.27 -3.97 -14.28
N CYS A 157 -21.10 -4.58 -14.09
CA CYS A 157 -19.84 -4.13 -14.68
C CYS A 157 -19.93 -4.06 -16.20
N LYS A 158 -20.47 -5.10 -16.83
CA LYS A 158 -20.65 -5.18 -18.28
C LYS A 158 -21.52 -4.02 -18.80
N THR A 159 -22.64 -3.75 -18.14
CA THR A 159 -23.56 -2.65 -18.51
C THR A 159 -22.85 -1.30 -18.46
N ILE A 160 -22.09 -1.05 -17.38
CA ILE A 160 -21.34 0.19 -17.21
C ILE A 160 -20.26 0.37 -18.29
N VAL A 161 -19.55 -0.70 -18.65
CA VAL A 161 -18.57 -0.67 -19.75
C VAL A 161 -19.26 -0.38 -21.09
N GLU A 162 -20.40 -1.00 -21.36
CA GLU A 162 -21.16 -0.80 -22.60
C GLU A 162 -21.66 0.64 -22.75
N ASP A 163 -22.10 1.28 -21.67
CA ASP A 163 -22.58 2.67 -21.67
C ASP A 163 -21.44 3.69 -21.84
N CYS A 164 -20.25 3.36 -21.33
CA CYS A 164 -19.08 4.23 -21.37
C CYS A 164 -18.36 4.26 -22.72
N VAL A 165 -18.52 3.23 -23.56
CA VAL A 165 -17.88 3.15 -24.88
C VAL A 165 -18.80 3.77 -25.94
N PRO A 166 -18.43 4.92 -26.54
CA PRO A 166 -19.25 5.53 -27.58
C PRO A 166 -19.17 4.72 -28.88
N SER A 167 -20.09 5.03 -29.81
CA SER A 167 -20.01 4.50 -31.17
C SER A 167 -18.80 5.12 -31.88
N GLY A 168 -17.73 4.35 -32.04
CA GLY A 168 -16.53 4.75 -32.78
C GLY A 168 -16.79 4.85 -34.30
N PRO A 169 -15.79 5.26 -35.09
CA PRO A 169 -15.93 5.38 -36.54
C PRO A 169 -16.18 4.03 -37.24
N SER A 170 -15.84 2.92 -36.59
CA SER A 170 -16.08 1.57 -37.07
C SER A 170 -16.62 0.65 -35.98
N LYS A 171 -17.50 -0.29 -36.36
CA LYS A 171 -18.12 -1.25 -35.43
C LYS A 171 -17.08 -2.18 -34.80
N ASN A 172 -16.11 -2.64 -35.60
CA ASN A 172 -15.03 -3.52 -35.15
C ASN A 172 -14.13 -2.86 -34.09
N GLU A 173 -13.76 -1.58 -34.24
CA GLU A 173 -12.95 -0.90 -33.23
C GLU A 173 -13.73 -0.71 -31.92
N THR A 174 -15.02 -0.39 -32.02
CA THR A 174 -15.91 -0.28 -30.85
C THR A 174 -15.99 -1.61 -30.10
N ASP A 175 -16.15 -2.73 -30.83
CA ASP A 175 -16.21 -4.07 -30.26
C ASP A 175 -14.86 -4.46 -29.59
N ILE A 176 -13.72 -4.06 -30.17
CA ILE A 176 -12.39 -4.27 -29.58
C ILE A 176 -12.27 -3.53 -28.25
N VAL A 177 -12.60 -2.24 -28.20
CA VAL A 177 -12.53 -1.43 -26.97
C VAL A 177 -13.44 -1.99 -25.88
N LYS A 178 -14.66 -2.41 -26.24
CA LYS A 178 -15.57 -3.08 -25.30
C LYS A 178 -14.97 -4.35 -24.73
N SER A 179 -14.45 -5.23 -25.58
CA SER A 179 -13.84 -6.50 -25.13
C SER A 179 -12.61 -6.28 -24.23
N GLN A 180 -11.76 -5.30 -24.56
CA GLN A 180 -10.59 -4.95 -23.72
C GLN A 180 -11.01 -4.30 -22.40
N GLY A 181 -12.03 -3.44 -22.41
CA GLY A 181 -12.59 -2.87 -21.19
C GLY A 181 -13.16 -3.95 -20.26
N MET A 182 -13.92 -4.90 -20.83
CA MET A 182 -14.45 -6.04 -20.09
C MET A 182 -13.34 -6.93 -19.51
N GLU A 183 -12.28 -7.19 -20.28
CA GLU A 183 -11.15 -8.01 -19.81
C GLU A 183 -10.38 -7.32 -18.69
N ASN A 184 -10.12 -6.01 -18.80
CA ASN A 184 -9.33 -5.28 -17.81
C ASN A 184 -10.08 -4.98 -16.52
N LEU A 185 -11.41 -4.84 -16.58
CA LEU A 185 -12.24 -4.43 -15.44
C LEU A 185 -13.06 -5.60 -14.88
N CYS A 186 -13.85 -6.26 -15.73
CA CYS A 186 -14.88 -7.19 -15.29
C CYS A 186 -14.37 -8.63 -15.14
N SER A 187 -13.28 -9.03 -15.82
CA SER A 187 -12.77 -10.43 -15.81
C SER A 187 -12.41 -10.96 -14.41
N PHE A 188 -12.21 -10.05 -13.46
CA PHE A 188 -11.89 -10.39 -12.08
C PHE A 188 -13.12 -10.66 -11.20
N LEU A 189 -14.33 -10.32 -11.64
CA LEU A 189 -15.58 -10.55 -10.91
C LEU A 189 -16.03 -12.01 -11.03
N THR A 190 -15.17 -12.92 -10.57
CA THR A 190 -15.43 -14.36 -10.49
C THR A 190 -14.78 -14.89 -9.21
N CYS A 191 -15.37 -15.89 -8.56
CA CYS A 191 -14.83 -16.44 -7.31
C CYS A 191 -13.33 -16.83 -7.39
N SER A 192 -12.90 -17.34 -8.54
CA SER A 192 -11.50 -17.72 -8.78
C SER A 192 -10.51 -16.55 -8.89
N LYS A 193 -10.96 -15.39 -9.36
CA LYS A 193 -10.11 -14.22 -9.65
C LYS A 193 -10.46 -12.98 -8.81
N PHE A 194 -11.47 -13.07 -7.95
CA PHE A 194 -11.99 -11.95 -7.16
C PHE A 194 -10.91 -11.27 -6.31
N TRP A 195 -9.94 -12.04 -5.83
CA TRP A 195 -8.85 -11.54 -5.00
C TRP A 195 -7.59 -11.16 -5.80
N ASN A 196 -7.61 -11.30 -7.13
CA ASN A 196 -6.49 -10.89 -7.97
C ASN A 196 -6.58 -9.39 -8.26
N THR A 197 -5.51 -8.66 -7.99
CA THR A 197 -5.42 -7.23 -8.28
C THR A 197 -5.01 -7.00 -9.74
N PRO A 198 -5.54 -5.97 -10.42
CA PRO A 198 -5.10 -5.62 -11.77
C PRO A 198 -3.66 -5.07 -11.78
N TYR A 199 -3.10 -4.68 -10.63
CA TYR A 199 -1.78 -4.06 -10.50
C TYR A 199 -0.65 -5.04 -10.20
N GLN A 200 -0.75 -6.31 -10.63
CA GLN A 200 0.41 -7.20 -10.59
C GLN A 200 1.49 -6.72 -11.59
N GLN A 201 2.20 -5.66 -11.22
CA GLN A 201 3.30 -5.07 -11.97
C GLN A 201 4.42 -4.70 -10.98
N GLU A 202 5.39 -5.61 -10.94
CA GLU A 202 6.76 -5.49 -10.44
C GLU A 202 6.97 -5.18 -8.94
N GLU A 203 6.83 -6.21 -8.10
CA GLU A 203 7.66 -6.38 -6.87
C GLU A 203 9.18 -6.43 -7.17
N ASN A 204 9.61 -6.14 -8.40
CA ASN A 204 10.99 -6.28 -8.85
C ASN A 204 11.93 -5.28 -8.17
N SER A 205 11.46 -4.09 -7.77
CA SER A 205 12.35 -3.07 -7.19
C SER A 205 12.87 -3.46 -5.80
N HIS A 206 11.99 -3.96 -4.93
CA HIS A 206 12.35 -4.44 -3.59
C HIS A 206 13.02 -5.81 -3.64
N THR A 207 12.58 -6.69 -4.54
CA THR A 207 13.18 -8.02 -4.73
C THR A 207 14.61 -7.91 -5.28
N ALA A 208 14.86 -7.04 -6.26
CA ALA A 208 16.22 -6.82 -6.79
C ALA A 208 17.16 -6.21 -5.74
N LEU A 209 16.69 -5.23 -4.96
CA LEU A 209 17.48 -4.65 -3.87
C LEU A 209 17.82 -5.70 -2.80
N TYR A 210 16.86 -6.55 -2.42
CA TYR A 210 17.08 -7.63 -1.47
C TYR A 210 18.09 -8.67 -1.99
N ILE A 211 18.02 -9.03 -3.28
CA ILE A 211 18.98 -9.94 -3.92
C ILE A 211 20.40 -9.33 -3.91
N VAL A 212 20.55 -8.06 -4.27
CA VAL A 212 21.85 -7.37 -4.27
C VAL A 212 22.43 -7.27 -2.86
N LEU A 213 21.62 -6.90 -1.86
CA LEU A 213 22.07 -6.81 -0.47
C LEU A 213 22.48 -8.17 0.09
N THR A 214 21.69 -9.22 -0.19
CA THR A 214 21.97 -10.59 0.26
C THR A 214 23.27 -11.11 -0.37
N THR A 215 23.46 -10.92 -1.67
CA THR A 215 24.69 -11.36 -2.36
C THR A 215 25.94 -10.64 -1.85
N MET A 216 25.87 -9.32 -1.60
CA MET A 216 26.98 -8.57 -1.01
C MET A 216 27.33 -9.08 0.39
N THR A 217 26.32 -9.38 1.21
CA THR A 217 26.49 -9.90 2.57
C THR A 217 27.14 -11.29 2.55
N CYS A 218 26.66 -12.20 1.70
CA CYS A 218 27.24 -13.53 1.54
C CYS A 218 28.71 -13.46 1.09
N PHE A 219 29.04 -12.59 0.13
CA PHE A 219 30.43 -12.39 -0.31
C PHE A 219 31.31 -11.88 0.84
N GLY A 220 30.82 -10.90 1.62
CA GLY A 220 31.51 -10.40 2.80
C GLY A 220 31.79 -11.50 3.84
N ILE A 221 30.83 -12.40 4.09
CA ILE A 221 31.01 -13.54 4.99
C ILE A 221 32.08 -14.50 4.48
N VAL A 222 32.10 -14.79 3.17
CA VAL A 222 33.12 -15.68 2.57
C VAL A 222 34.52 -15.08 2.72
N VAL A 223 34.68 -13.79 2.41
CA VAL A 223 35.95 -13.08 2.55
C VAL A 223 36.41 -13.06 4.01
N TYR A 224 35.50 -12.77 4.94
CA TYR A 224 35.79 -12.80 6.37
C TYR A 224 36.30 -14.17 6.84
N ASN A 225 35.61 -15.25 6.46
CA ASN A 225 36.03 -16.61 6.82
C ASN A 225 37.37 -16.98 6.19
N PHE A 226 37.64 -16.56 4.96
CA PHE A 226 38.93 -16.79 4.30
C PHE A 226 40.08 -16.08 5.03
N VAL A 227 39.90 -14.80 5.39
CA VAL A 227 40.90 -14.04 6.14
C VAL A 227 41.11 -14.64 7.53
N PHE A 228 40.02 -14.96 8.23
CA PHE A 228 40.07 -15.61 9.55
C PHE A 228 40.81 -16.94 9.50
N TYR A 229 40.52 -17.79 8.51
CA TYR A 229 41.20 -19.07 8.33
C TYR A 229 42.70 -18.88 8.11
N ASN A 230 43.11 -17.98 7.20
CA ASN A 230 44.53 -17.73 6.96
C ASN A 230 45.23 -17.18 8.21
N TYR A 231 44.60 -16.26 8.94
CA TYR A 231 45.19 -15.68 10.15
C TYR A 231 45.41 -16.70 11.27
N PHE A 232 44.50 -17.66 11.46
CA PHE A 232 44.61 -18.65 12.54
C PHE A 232 45.31 -19.96 12.14
N TYR A 233 45.24 -20.37 10.87
CA TYR A 233 45.80 -21.65 10.40
C TYR A 233 47.13 -21.52 9.66
N SER A 234 47.59 -20.32 9.27
CA SER A 234 48.95 -20.17 8.71
C SER A 234 50.05 -20.54 9.70
N ASP A 235 49.78 -20.41 11.00
CA ASP A 235 50.74 -20.69 12.07
C ASP A 235 50.95 -22.19 12.34
N LEU A 236 50.17 -23.08 11.70
CA LEU A 236 50.27 -24.54 11.90
C LEU A 236 51.13 -25.27 10.86
N VAL A 237 51.64 -24.57 9.84
CA VAL A 237 52.42 -25.21 8.74
C VAL A 237 53.94 -25.14 8.97
N GLU A 238 54.44 -24.33 9.91
CA GLU A 238 55.85 -24.34 10.34
C GLU A 238 56.14 -25.29 11.52
N THR A 239 55.79 -26.56 11.40
CA THR A 239 56.47 -27.60 12.20
C THR A 239 57.16 -28.59 11.27
N ASN A 240 58.20 -28.11 10.59
CA ASN A 240 59.28 -28.99 10.15
C ASN A 240 60.01 -29.47 11.42
N TYR A 241 59.89 -30.77 11.71
CA TYR A 241 60.69 -31.46 12.71
C TYR A 241 62.17 -31.28 12.39
N ASP A 242 62.89 -30.52 13.22
CA ASP A 242 64.35 -30.49 13.18
C ASP A 242 64.91 -31.26 14.39
N VAL A 243 65.54 -32.40 14.09
CA VAL A 243 66.17 -33.31 15.05
C VAL A 243 67.58 -32.78 15.32
N THR A 244 67.73 -31.83 16.24
CA THR A 244 69.06 -31.51 16.79
C THR A 244 69.01 -31.35 18.31
N PRO A 245 69.81 -32.12 19.08
CA PRO A 245 69.83 -32.00 20.53
C PRO A 245 70.62 -30.76 20.94
N LYS A 246 69.94 -29.74 21.49
CA LYS A 246 70.60 -28.56 22.07
C LYS A 246 71.28 -28.90 23.41
N PRO A 247 72.49 -28.38 23.68
CA PRO A 247 73.27 -28.74 24.86
C PRO A 247 72.68 -28.14 26.14
N LYS A 248 72.79 -28.89 27.25
CA LYS A 248 72.32 -28.54 28.59
C LYS A 248 72.84 -27.17 29.05
N HIS A 249 71.95 -26.21 29.25
CA HIS A 249 72.27 -25.00 30.00
C HIS A 249 72.59 -25.35 31.46
N LYS A 250 73.73 -24.83 31.95
CA LYS A 250 74.19 -24.98 33.34
C LYS A 250 73.19 -24.35 34.31
N ILE A 251 72.71 -25.16 35.25
CA ILE A 251 71.91 -24.73 36.42
C ILE A 251 72.76 -23.76 37.25
N LYS A 252 72.31 -22.51 37.38
CA LYS A 252 72.85 -21.58 38.40
C LYS A 252 72.30 -21.98 39.77
N LYS A 253 73.20 -22.20 40.72
CA LYS A 253 72.88 -22.59 42.11
C LYS A 253 72.20 -21.44 42.85
N PHE A 254 71.15 -21.79 43.58
CA PHE A 254 70.46 -20.97 44.56
C PHE A 254 71.39 -20.71 45.76
N ASN A 255 71.46 -19.46 46.23
CA ASN A 255 72.16 -19.09 47.47
C ASN A 255 71.14 -18.40 48.40
N PRO A 256 70.80 -18.99 49.56
CA PRO A 256 69.93 -18.36 50.53
C PRO A 256 70.75 -17.49 51.50
N ASP A 257 70.04 -16.52 52.08
CA ASP A 257 70.27 -15.87 53.37
C ASP A 257 70.55 -14.36 53.34
N ILE A 258 69.79 -13.70 54.23
CA ILE A 258 69.99 -12.39 54.90
C ILE A 258 69.52 -11.15 54.11
N ALA A 259 68.65 -10.24 54.61
CA ALA A 259 67.72 -10.18 55.72
C ALA A 259 66.81 -8.92 55.56
N TYR A 260 65.56 -9.06 56.04
CA TYR A 260 64.74 -8.14 56.86
C TYR A 260 64.70 -6.60 56.65
N GLY A 261 63.46 -6.07 56.59
CA GLY A 261 63.06 -4.73 57.05
C GLY A 261 62.39 -3.87 55.97
N ASP A 262 61.32 -3.11 56.19
CA ASP A 262 60.29 -2.99 57.23
C ASP A 262 59.17 -2.15 56.56
N SER A 263 57.94 -2.32 57.05
CA SER A 263 56.72 -1.62 56.66
C SER A 263 56.80 -0.10 56.88
N THR A 264 55.72 0.56 56.44
CA THR A 264 55.19 1.85 56.88
C THR A 264 55.58 3.06 56.01
N ARG A 265 54.62 3.66 55.28
CA ARG A 265 53.70 4.66 55.84
C ARG A 265 52.86 5.33 54.73
N LEU A 266 51.54 5.14 54.82
CA LEU A 266 50.51 5.99 54.22
C LEU A 266 50.68 7.45 54.65
N ARG A 267 50.54 8.41 53.73
CA ARG A 267 50.04 9.76 54.03
C ARG A 267 49.15 10.29 52.91
N LEU A 268 47.86 10.34 53.24
CA LEU A 268 46.87 11.30 52.75
C LEU A 268 47.11 12.66 53.41
N SER A 269 47.02 13.73 52.62
CA SER A 269 46.57 15.09 52.98
C SER A 269 46.64 15.91 51.68
N ALA A 270 45.51 16.21 51.03
CA ALA A 270 44.66 17.37 51.31
C ALA A 270 45.45 18.68 51.08
N ASP A 271 45.35 19.19 49.85
CA ASP A 271 44.83 20.53 49.51
C ASP A 271 44.61 20.59 47.98
#